data_AF-A0A7J7L3Y0-F1
#
_entry.id   AF-A0A7J7L3Y0-F1
#
_cell.length_a   1.000
_cell.length_b   1.000
_cell.length_c   1.000
_cell.angle_alpha   90.00
_cell.angle_beta   90.00
_cell.angle_gamma   90.00
#
_symmetry.space_group_name_H-M   'P 1'
#
loop_
_entity.id
_entity.type
_entity.pdbx_description
1 polymer ?
#
loop_
_entity_poly.entity_id
_entity_poly.type
_entity_poly.pdbx_seq_one_letter_code
_entity_poly.pdbx_strand_id
1 'polypeptide(L)' 'MYAQLYIYNPGVALDTRHKRNPRLNRNVLQTIENTMQQNNPFCELYQCAIEVLEATVMSWIFGLFYLFI' A
#
# COMPACT_ATOMS: atom_id res chain seq x y z
N MET A 1 -7.58 3.66 -10.31
CA MET A 1 -6.80 2.66 -9.55
C MET A 1 -5.46 3.28 -9.10
N TYR A 2 -5.50 4.32 -8.26
CA TYR A 2 -4.32 4.97 -7.65
C TYR A 2 -4.56 5.28 -6.17
N ALA A 3 -5.80 5.61 -5.79
CA ALA A 3 -6.18 5.84 -4.39
C ALA A 3 -5.82 4.65 -3.47
N GLN A 4 -5.94 3.41 -3.96
CA GLN A 4 -5.54 2.22 -3.22
C GLN A 4 -4.04 2.17 -2.94
N LEU A 5 -3.19 2.65 -3.87
CA LEU A 5 -1.74 2.72 -3.68
C LEU A 5 -1.36 3.75 -2.62
N TYR A 6 -2.07 4.87 -2.53
CA TYR A 6 -1.87 5.87 -1.48
C TYR A 6 -2.22 5.36 -0.08
N ILE A 7 -3.12 4.38 0.00
CA ILE A 7 -3.53 3.75 1.24
C ILE A 7 -2.60 2.58 1.60
N TYR A 8 -2.24 1.76 0.61
CA TYR A 8 -1.42 0.56 0.82
C TYR A 8 0.08 0.87 0.93
N ASN A 9 0.65 1.53 -0.09
CA ASN A 9 2.07 1.86 -0.14
C ASN A 9 2.26 3.31 -0.63
N PRO A 10 2.01 4.27 0.27
CA PRO A 10 2.05 5.70 -0.04
C PRO A 10 3.39 6.12 -0.64
N GLY A 11 4.52 5.65 -0.07
CA GLY A 11 5.85 5.94 -0.60
C GLY A 11 6.02 5.52 -2.07
N VAL A 12 5.58 4.32 -2.44
CA VAL A 12 5.61 3.85 -3.84
C VAL A 12 4.66 4.64 -4.73
N ALA A 13 3.49 5.04 -4.22
CA ALA A 13 2.53 5.87 -4.94
C ALA A 13 3.12 7.25 -5.25
N LEU A 14 3.77 7.87 -4.26
CA LEU A 14 4.40 9.18 -4.34
C LEU A 14 5.58 9.15 -5.31
N ASP A 15 6.45 8.15 -5.23
CA ASP A 15 7.57 7.97 -6.16
C ASP A 15 7.09 7.73 -7.59
N THR A 16 6.05 6.92 -7.79
CA THR A 16 5.46 6.68 -9.11
C THR A 16 4.89 7.98 -9.70
N ARG A 17 4.24 8.80 -8.86
CA ARG A 17 3.66 10.07 -9.30
C ARG A 17 4.71 11.12 -9.59
N HIS A 18 5.76 11.17 -8.79
CA HIS A 18 6.90 12.07 -8.99
C HIS A 18 7.65 11.72 -10.28
N LYS A 19 7.91 10.43 -10.54
CA LYS A 19 8.53 9.95 -11.79
C LYS A 19 7.71 10.33 -13.03
N ARG A 20 6.38 10.25 -12.95
CA ARG A 20 5.49 10.61 -14.07
C ARG A 20 5.29 12.12 -14.22
N ASN A 21 5.50 12.90 -13.16
CA ASN A 21 5.27 14.34 -13.14
C ASN A 21 6.43 15.06 -12.45
N PRO A 22 7.59 15.18 -13.11
CA PRO A 22 8.79 15.75 -12.49
C PRO A 22 8.64 17.23 -12.09
N ARG A 23 7.63 17.93 -12.62
CA ARG A 23 7.30 19.32 -12.26
C ARG A 23 6.44 19.44 -10.99
N LEU A 24 5.88 18.34 -10.49
CA LEU A 24 5.11 18.35 -9.25
C LEU A 24 6.08 18.40 -8.06
N ASN A 25 5.85 19.34 -7.16
CA ASN A 25 6.65 19.51 -5.95
C ASN A 25 6.44 18.29 -5.03
N ARG A 26 7.52 17.53 -4.82
CA ARG A 26 7.52 16.31 -4.01
C ARG A 26 7.11 16.58 -2.56
N ASN A 27 7.53 17.70 -2.00
CA ASN A 27 7.23 18.06 -0.61
C ASN A 27 5.72 18.31 -0.43
N VAL A 28 5.07 18.95 -1.40
CA VAL A 28 3.61 19.17 -1.37
C VAL A 28 2.86 17.85 -1.46
N LEU A 29 3.30 16.94 -2.34
CA LEU A 29 2.72 15.59 -2.44
C LEU A 29 2.87 14.82 -1.12
N GLN A 30 4.02 14.93 -0.46
CA GLN A 30 4.27 14.27 0.81
C GLN A 30 3.40 14.83 1.94
N THR A 31 3.19 16.15 1.97
CA THR A 31 2.26 16.75 2.94
C THR A 31 0.84 16.27 2.74
N ILE A 32 0.35 16.19 1.50
CA ILE A 32 -1.00 15.69 1.19
C ILE A 32 -1.13 14.22 1.61
N GLU A 33 -0.12 13.41 1.34
CA GLU A 33 -0.10 12.00 1.68
C GLU A 33 -0.10 11.78 3.21
N ASN A 34 0.78 12.45 3.94
CA ASN A 34 0.82 12.41 5.40
C ASN A 34 -0.53 12.86 6.01
N THR A 35 -1.14 13.91 5.44
CA THR A 35 -2.44 14.41 5.89
C THR A 35 -3.55 13.38 5.65
N MET A 36 -3.54 12.70 4.50
CA MET A 36 -4.48 11.60 4.25
C MET A 36 -4.26 10.44 5.22
N GLN A 37 -3.02 10.04 5.49
CA GLN A 37 -2.75 8.95 6.42
C GLN A 37 -3.22 9.26 7.84
N GLN A 38 -2.99 10.49 8.31
CA GLN A 38 -3.36 10.91 9.68
C GLN A 38 -4.87 11.04 9.87
N ASN A 39 -5.62 11.40 8.83
CA ASN A 39 -7.05 11.72 8.95
C ASN A 39 -7.98 10.66 8.34
N ASN A 40 -7.46 9.73 7.55
CA ASN A 40 -8.27 8.72 6.90
C ASN A 40 -8.36 7.45 7.76
N PRO A 41 -9.51 7.17 8.40
CA PRO A 41 -9.67 6.00 9.27
C PRO A 41 -9.59 4.68 8.50
N PHE A 42 -9.72 4.71 7.17
CA PHE A 42 -9.63 3.50 6.35
C PHE A 42 -8.18 3.06 6.09
N CYS A 43 -7.17 3.89 6.38
CA CYS A 43 -5.78 3.51 6.16
C CYS A 43 -5.39 2.26 6.96
N GLU A 44 -5.68 2.26 8.25
CA GLU A 44 -5.40 1.11 9.13
C GLU A 44 -6.22 -0.12 8.73
N LEU A 45 -7.50 0.08 8.38
CA LEU A 45 -8.38 -1.02 7.96
C LEU A 45 -7.86 -1.72 6.71
N TYR A 46 -7.40 -0.96 5.71
CA TYR A 46 -6.84 -1.50 4.48
C TYR A 46 -5.49 -2.17 4.71
N GLN A 47 -4.64 -1.63 5.58
CA GLN A 47 -3.37 -2.27 5.95
C GLN A 47 -3.63 -3.64 6.61
N CYS A 48 -4.51 -3.69 7.61
CA CYS A 48 -4.89 -4.92 8.28
C CYS A 48 -5.52 -5.94 7.30
N ALA A 49 -6.40 -5.51 6.41
CA ALA A 49 -7.00 -6.38 5.39
C ALA A 49 -5.94 -7.01 4.47
N ILE A 50 -4.89 -6.26 4.12
CA ILE A 50 -3.81 -6.77 3.27
C ILE A 50 -2.87 -7.69 4.05
N GLU A 51 -2.52 -7.37 5.29
CA GLU A 51 -1.73 -8.27 6.15
C GLU A 51 -2.42 -9.63 6.30
N VAL A 52 -3.74 -9.64 6.51
CA VAL A 52 -4.54 -10.86 6.57
C VAL A 52 -4.55 -11.60 5.23
N LEU A 53 -4.69 -10.87 4.12
CA LEU A 53 -4.66 -11.48 2.79
C LEU A 53 -3.29 -12.12 2.48
N GLU A 54 -2.19 -11.43 2.80
CA GLU A 54 -0.83 -11.94 2.59
C GLU A 54 -0.54 -13.14 3.51
N ALA A 55 -0.94 -13.06 4.79
CA ALA A 55 -0.77 -14.17 5.74
C ALA A 55 -1.57 -15.41 5.32
N THR A 56 -2.80 -15.22 4.83
CA THR A 56 -3.60 -16.33 4.31
C THR A 56 -2.96 -16.93 3.06
N VAL A 57 -2.59 -16.12 2.06
CA VAL A 57 -1.92 -16.59 0.84
C VAL A 57 -0.64 -17.38 1.17
N MET A 58 0.20 -16.89 2.08
CA MET A 58 1.38 -17.61 2.54
C MET A 58 1.01 -18.96 3.18
N SER A 59 -0.01 -18.99 4.05
CA SER A 59 -0.50 -20.22 4.67
C SER A 59 -0.95 -21.26 3.64
N TRP A 60 -1.67 -20.85 2.59
CA TRP A 60 -2.08 -21.75 1.50
C TRP A 60 -0.89 -22.29 0.70
N ILE A 61 0.13 -21.45 0.43
CA ILE A 61 1.34 -21.88 -0.29
C ILE A 61 2.13 -22.90 0.53
N PHE A 62 2.31 -22.66 1.84
CA PHE A 62 2.98 -23.62 2.72
C PHE A 62 2.19 -24.93 2.89
N GLY A 63 0.85 -24.84 2.98
CA GLY A 63 -0.02 -26.01 3.04
C GLY A 63 0.03 -26.86 1.77
N LEU A 64 0.10 -26.23 0.59
CA LEU A 64 0.32 -26.94 -0.67
C LEU A 64 1.72 -27.58 -0.71
N PHE A 65 2.77 -26.88 -0.26
CA PHE A 65 4.12 -27.43 -0.22
C PHE A 65 4.25 -28.71 0.63
N TYR A 66 3.49 -28.82 1.71
CA TYR A 66 3.45 -30.01 2.58
C TYR A 66 2.63 -31.18 2.01
N LEU A 67 1.78 -30.92 1.01
CA LEU A 67 0.95 -31.93 0.34
C LEU A 67 1.66 -32.61 -0.85
N PHE A 68 2.80 -32.05 -1.28
CA PHE A 68 3.58 -32.51 -2.45
C PHE A 68 5.01 -32.98 -2.10
N ILE A 69 5.33 -33.17 -0.81
CA ILE A 69 6.52 -33.88 -0.31
C ILE A 69 6.04 -35.15 0.41
#